data_AF-F8QKK8-F1
#
_entry.id   AF-F8QKK8-F1
#
_cell.length_a   1.000
_cell.length_b   1.000
_cell.length_c   1.000
_cell.angle_alpha   90.00
_cell.angle_beta   90.00
_cell.angle_gamma   90.00
#
_symmetry.space_group_name_H-M   'P 1'
#
loop_
_entity.id
_entity.type
_entity.pdbx_description
1 polymer ?
#
loop_
_entity_poly.entity_id
_entity_poly.type
_entity_poly.pdbx_seq_one_letter_code
_entity_poly.pdbx_strand_id
1 'polypeptide(L)'
;MLIPLIIQIFPYPCIRFLGFTETTIYNLPAYQHVLKLGQERKGAILLDIGCCFGGDVRKAVADGFPVQNVIASDLHAGKKSR
;
A
#
# COMPACT_ATOMS: atom_id res chain seq x y z
N MET A 1 -8.30 13.61 -27.46
CA MET A 1 -9.70 13.21 -27.20
C MET A 1 -9.87 11.71 -26.85
N LEU A 2 -8.82 11.01 -26.38
CA LEU A 2 -8.85 9.55 -26.03
C LEU A 2 -8.71 9.27 -24.52
N ILE A 3 -8.52 10.30 -23.70
CA ILE A 3 -8.39 10.19 -22.23
C ILE A 3 -9.71 9.79 -21.50
N PRO A 4 -10.93 10.15 -21.95
CA PRO A 4 -12.13 9.93 -21.14
C PRO A 4 -12.51 8.46 -20.91
N LEU A 5 -12.23 7.56 -21.87
CA LEU A 5 -12.76 6.19 -21.82
C LEU A 5 -12.06 5.30 -20.80
N ILE A 6 -10.76 5.49 -20.56
CA ILE A 6 -9.99 4.63 -19.65
C ILE A 6 -10.40 4.84 -18.18
N ILE A 7 -10.71 6.09 -17.80
CA ILE A 7 -11.15 6.43 -16.43
C ILE A 7 -12.52 5.81 -16.14
N GLN A 8 -13.40 5.67 -17.15
CA GLN A 8 -14.70 5.04 -16.98
C GLN A 8 -14.61 3.53 -16.72
N ILE A 9 -13.55 2.87 -17.20
CA ILE A 9 -13.39 1.41 -17.08
C ILE A 9 -12.56 1.06 -15.83
N PHE A 10 -11.48 1.81 -15.55
CA PHE A 10 -10.67 1.68 -14.33
C PHE A 10 -10.29 3.07 -13.79
N PRO A 11 -11.08 3.65 -12.87
CA PRO A 11 -10.85 4.98 -12.31
C PRO A 11 -9.72 4.99 -11.27
N TYR A 12 -8.66 4.20 -11.47
CA TYR A 12 -7.53 4.09 -10.54
C TYR A 12 -6.25 4.62 -11.19
N PRO A 13 -5.88 5.90 -10.92
CA PRO A 13 -4.66 6.50 -11.46
C PRO A 13 -3.39 5.68 -11.15
N CYS A 14 -3.35 5.02 -9.99
CA CYS A 14 -2.23 4.18 -9.56
C CYS A 14 -2.00 2.96 -10.49
N ILE A 15 -3.04 2.42 -11.11
CA ILE A 15 -2.91 1.34 -12.10
C ILE A 15 -2.49 1.94 -13.45
N ARG A 16 -3.09 3.07 -13.84
CA ARG A 16 -2.81 3.75 -15.11
C ARG A 16 -1.35 4.19 -15.25
N PHE A 17 -0.76 4.70 -14.17
CA PHE A 17 0.62 5.17 -14.14
C PHE A 17 1.62 4.10 -13.68
N LEU A 18 1.16 2.86 -13.48
CA LEU A 18 1.96 1.80 -12.85
C LEU A 18 2.56 2.24 -11.50
N GLY A 19 1.91 3.17 -10.79
CA GLY A 19 2.41 3.71 -9.52
C GLY A 19 2.63 2.63 -8.45
N PHE A 20 2.00 1.46 -8.60
CA PHE A 20 2.26 0.31 -7.74
C PHE A 20 3.68 -0.28 -7.85
N THR A 21 4.42 0.00 -8.92
CA THR A 21 5.80 -0.48 -9.09
C THR A 21 6.79 0.33 -8.26
N GLU A 22 6.40 1.52 -7.82
CA GLU A 22 7.23 2.43 -7.03
C GLU A 22 6.57 2.65 -5.67
N THR A 23 7.22 2.16 -4.62
CA THR A 23 6.76 2.34 -3.24
C THR A 23 7.14 3.75 -2.78
N THR A 24 6.19 4.58 -2.36
CA THR A 24 6.51 5.96 -1.94
C THR A 24 6.43 6.18 -0.43
N ILE A 25 6.01 5.18 0.36
CA ILE A 25 5.84 5.33 1.82
C ILE A 25 7.09 5.86 2.52
N TYR A 26 8.28 5.49 2.05
CA TYR A 26 9.55 5.93 2.66
C TYR A 26 9.83 7.44 2.49
N ASN A 27 9.19 8.08 1.52
CA ASN A 27 9.29 9.54 1.31
C ASN A 27 8.39 10.33 2.26
N LEU A 28 7.46 9.67 2.98
CA LEU A 28 6.59 10.35 3.92
C LEU A 28 7.39 10.82 5.14
N PRO A 29 7.31 12.11 5.53
CA PRO A 29 8.05 12.63 6.69
C PRO A 29 7.77 11.87 8.00
N ALA A 30 6.59 11.27 8.12
CA ALA A 30 6.18 10.50 9.30
C ALA A 30 6.64 9.03 9.29
N TYR A 31 7.24 8.52 8.21
CA TYR A 31 7.52 7.09 8.06
C TYR A 31 8.44 6.54 9.15
N GLN A 32 9.48 7.28 9.52
CA GLN A 32 10.36 6.88 10.63
C GLN A 32 9.61 6.79 11.97
N HIS A 33 8.62 7.66 12.18
CA HIS A 33 7.76 7.60 13.36
C HIS A 33 6.85 6.37 13.33
N VAL A 34 6.33 5.98 12.15
CA VAL A 34 5.55 4.74 11.99
C VAL A 34 6.39 3.52 12.34
N LEU A 35 7.63 3.42 11.85
CA LEU A 35 8.54 2.31 12.19
C LEU A 35 8.83 2.27 13.70
N LYS A 36 9.13 3.43 14.29
CA LYS A 36 9.35 3.55 15.75
C LYS A 36 8.14 3.08 16.54
N LEU A 37 6.92 3.49 16.16
CA LEU A 37 5.69 3.04 16.80
C LEU A 37 5.50 1.52 16.68
N GLY A 38 5.78 0.94 15.51
CA GLY A 38 5.71 -0.50 15.30
C GLY A 38 6.63 -1.30 16.24
N GLN A 39 7.79 -0.73 16.57
CA GLN A 39 8.80 -1.37 17.41
C GLN A 39 8.56 -1.15 18.91
N GLU A 40 8.21 0.08 19.31
CA GLU A 40 8.16 0.48 20.72
C GLU A 40 6.77 0.33 21.35
N ARG A 41 5.70 0.56 20.58
CA ARG A 41 4.34 0.48 21.09
C ARG A 41 3.82 -0.95 20.97
N LYS A 42 3.66 -1.61 22.11
CA LYS A 42 3.04 -2.93 22.19
C LYS A 42 1.67 -2.92 21.52
N GLY A 43 1.48 -3.78 20.53
CA GLY A 43 0.23 -3.91 19.78
C GLY A 43 -0.05 -2.76 18.79
N ALA A 44 0.96 -1.99 18.37
CA ALA A 44 0.80 -1.04 17.27
C ALA A 44 0.42 -1.77 15.98
N ILE A 45 -0.64 -1.32 15.31
CA ILE A 45 -1.14 -1.88 14.05
C ILE A 45 -0.81 -0.91 12.91
N LEU A 46 -0.22 -1.42 11.84
CA LEU A 46 -0.09 -0.70 10.57
C LEU A 46 -1.26 -1.10 9.66
N LEU A 47 -2.07 -0.11 9.28
CA LEU A 47 -3.23 -0.31 8.41
C LEU A 47 -2.99 0.38 7.06
N ASP A 48 -3.00 -0.40 5.99
CA ASP A 48 -2.89 0.05 4.59
C ASP A 48 -4.21 -0.23 3.85
N ILE A 49 -4.95 0.83 3.53
CA ILE A 49 -6.25 0.77 2.85
C ILE A 49 -6.07 1.23 1.41
N GLY A 50 -6.48 0.39 0.47
CA GLY A 50 -6.15 0.58 -0.95
C GLY A 50 -4.72 0.16 -1.24
N CYS A 51 -4.28 -0.96 -0.65
CA CYS A 51 -2.89 -1.40 -0.71
C CYS A 51 -2.42 -1.79 -2.12
N CYS A 52 -3.33 -1.94 -3.09
CA CYS A 52 -3.08 -2.45 -4.43
C CYS A 52 -2.33 -3.79 -4.37
N PHE A 53 -1.03 -3.81 -4.69
CA PHE A 53 -0.18 -5.01 -4.58
C PHE A 53 0.57 -5.10 -3.25
N GLY A 54 0.39 -4.19 -2.30
CA GLY A 54 1.01 -4.18 -0.97
C GLY A 54 2.47 -3.74 -0.96
N GLY A 55 2.86 -2.79 -1.83
CA GLY A 55 4.24 -2.28 -1.88
C GLY A 55 4.67 -1.62 -0.56
N ASP A 56 3.83 -0.71 -0.06
CA ASP A 56 4.10 0.08 1.14
C ASP A 56 4.22 -0.80 2.40
N VAL A 57 3.29 -1.72 2.62
CA VAL A 57 3.36 -2.68 3.73
C VAL A 57 4.55 -3.62 3.65
N ARG A 58 4.92 -4.10 2.46
CA ARG A 58 6.13 -4.93 2.29
C ARG A 58 7.39 -4.16 2.64
N LYS A 59 7.46 -2.88 2.26
CA LYS A 59 8.58 -2.01 2.61
C LYS A 59 8.64 -1.75 4.12
N ALA A 60 7.50 -1.45 4.76
CA ALA A 60 7.44 -1.29 6.21
C ALA A 60 7.92 -2.54 6.97
N VAL A 61 7.48 -3.73 6.54
CA VAL A 61 7.94 -5.00 7.13
C VAL A 61 9.44 -5.22 6.90
N ALA A 62 9.93 -4.97 5.69
CA ALA A 62 11.35 -5.08 5.38
C ALA A 62 12.23 -4.12 6.22
N ASP A 63 11.69 -2.95 6.55
CA ASP A 63 12.34 -1.94 7.39
C ASP A 63 12.14 -2.18 8.90
N GLY A 64 11.50 -3.29 9.29
CA GLY A 64 11.41 -3.75 10.68
C GLY A 64 10.06 -3.54 11.37
N PHE A 65 8.98 -3.20 10.65
CA PHE A 65 7.64 -3.22 11.23
C PHE A 65 7.20 -4.69 11.47
N PRO A 66 6.64 -5.05 12.64
CA PRO A 66 6.24 -6.43 12.92
C PRO A 66 5.14 -6.93 11.97
N VAL A 67 5.43 -7.93 11.15
CA VAL A 67 4.52 -8.43 10.09
C VAL A 67 3.16 -8.88 10.63
N GLN A 68 3.14 -9.47 11.82
CA GLN A 68 1.92 -9.93 12.49
C GLN A 68 0.96 -8.78 12.86
N ASN A 69 1.45 -7.54 12.86
CA ASN A 69 0.68 -6.35 13.19
C ASN A 69 0.32 -5.53 11.95
N VAL A 70 0.47 -6.08 10.75
CA VAL A 70 0.16 -5.39 9.49
C VAL A 70 -1.17 -5.88 8.94
N ILE A 71 -2.04 -4.95 8.61
CA ILE A 71 -3.31 -5.20 7.93
C ILE A 71 -3.27 -4.43 6.62
N ALA A 72 -3.35 -5.15 5.50
CA ALA A 72 -3.43 -4.58 4.17
C ALA A 72 -4.74 -5.03 3.51
N SER A 73 -5.48 -4.09 2.93
CA SER A 73 -6.75 -4.37 2.29
C SER A 73 -6.96 -3.51 1.05
N ASP A 74 -7.67 -4.05 0.06
CA ASP A 74 -8.11 -3.35 -1.13
C ASP A 74 -9.58 -3.72 -1.45
N LEU A 75 -10.22 -2.93 -2.30
CA LEU A 75 -11.65 -3.02 -2.61
C LEU A 75 -12.01 -4.33 -3.32
N HIS A 76 -11.07 -4.88 -4.11
CA HIS A 76 -11.31 -6.06 -4.93
C HIS A 76 -10.43 -7.22 -4.49
N ALA A 77 -11.04 -8.38 -4.25
CA ALA A 77 -10.29 -9.61 -4.14
C ALA A 77 -9.60 -9.92 -5.47
N GLY A 78 -8.35 -10.37 -5.43
CA GLY A 78 -7.63 -10.82 -6.62
C GLY A 78 -8.45 -11.86 -7.37
N LYS A 79 -8.84 -11.58 -8.62
CA LYS A 79 -9.46 -12.58 -9.48
C LYS A 79 -8.44 -13.69 -9.69
N LYS A 80 -8.74 -14.90 -9.21
CA LYS A 80 -7.97 -16.09 -9.62
C LYS A 80 -8.07 -16.19 -11.14
N SER A 81 -6.96 -16.03 -11.84
CA SER A 81 -6.89 -16.46 -13.24
C SER A 81 -7.21 -17.94 -13.24
N ARG A 82 -8.31 -18.32 -13.90
CA ARG A 82 -8.53 -19.72 -14.26
C ARG A 82 -7.48 -20.13 -15.28
#